data_AF-A0A7X0Y4I4-F1
#
_entry.id   AF-A0A7X0Y4I4-F1
#
_cell.length_a   1.000
_cell.length_b   1.000
_cell.length_c   1.000
_cell.angle_alpha   90.00
_cell.angle_beta   90.00
_cell.angle_gamma   90.00
#
_symmetry.space_group_name_H-M   'P 1'
#
loop_
_entity.id
_entity.type
_entity.pdbx_description
1 polymer ?
#
loop_
_entity_poly.entity_id
_entity_poly.type
_entity_poly.pdbx_seq_one_letter_code
_entity_poly.pdbx_strand_id
1 'polypeptide(L)'
;MWKLDESYFYQLKNVAINRLSPGSVIVYLVGLCLYSFVILGVSTMVLWGKQGRVTLGETLNAVYFSLLIIFLILAVYLSVCLISEKFLFKSQKFATVVMVVYTLVMSIEPFFLLYLFTLDGNGNQDDGIGLWFIVVLIVGCIQFVMYFILVRSGIKNGSMKEAGKGLFSGSSNLKWRVAINGICFIGLIIWLLFIDGSIIEGCVIYLFLFFVFIVAVQEFIVLAICRCRFQAFAVTYEEATKYRMKRK
;
A
#
# COMPACT_ATOMS: atom_id res chain seq x y z
N MET A 1 20.79 10.98 -5.76
CA MET A 1 19.95 10.63 -6.92
C MET A 1 20.44 9.31 -7.52
N TRP A 2 19.59 8.31 -7.81
CA TRP A 2 20.04 7.05 -8.43
C TRP A 2 20.66 7.38 -9.80
N LYS A 3 21.91 7.00 -10.09
CA LYS A 3 22.54 7.15 -11.42
C LYS A 3 22.60 5.78 -12.11
N LEU A 4 21.43 5.24 -12.46
CA LEU A 4 21.29 3.99 -13.21
C LEU A 4 20.65 4.29 -14.57
N ASP A 5 21.04 3.55 -15.59
CA ASP A 5 20.50 3.68 -16.95
C ASP A 5 19.21 2.86 -17.11
N GLU A 6 18.45 3.14 -18.17
CA GLU A 6 17.17 2.46 -18.47
C GLU A 6 17.33 0.94 -18.60
N SER A 7 18.48 0.46 -19.09
CA SER A 7 18.79 -0.96 -19.29
C SER A 7 18.73 -1.80 -18.01
N TYR A 8 18.90 -1.17 -16.84
CA TYR A 8 18.78 -1.83 -15.54
C TYR A 8 17.33 -2.19 -15.17
N PHE A 9 16.34 -1.68 -15.91
CA PHE A 9 14.91 -1.82 -15.62
C PHE A 9 14.15 -2.55 -16.74
N TYR A 10 14.86 -3.30 -17.60
CA TYR A 10 14.26 -3.98 -18.74
C TYR A 10 13.09 -4.90 -18.36
N GLN A 11 13.26 -5.74 -17.35
CA GLN A 11 12.18 -6.64 -16.89
C GLN A 11 11.00 -5.85 -16.32
N LEU A 12 11.29 -4.77 -15.59
CA LEU A 12 10.26 -3.90 -15.05
C LEU A 12 9.47 -3.21 -16.16
N LYS A 13 10.12 -2.83 -17.26
CA LYS A 13 9.48 -2.24 -18.45
C LYS A 13 8.47 -3.21 -19.07
N ASN A 14 8.86 -4.48 -19.25
CA ASN A 14 7.97 -5.50 -19.79
C ASN A 14 6.74 -5.76 -18.90
N VAL A 15 6.95 -5.80 -17.58
CA VAL A 15 5.84 -5.92 -16.61
C VAL A 15 4.98 -4.66 -16.59
N ALA A 16 5.61 -3.48 -16.67
CA ALA A 16 4.94 -2.17 -16.63
C ALA A 16 3.99 -1.97 -17.82
N ILE A 17 4.30 -2.50 -19.00
CA ILE A 17 3.43 -2.39 -20.17
C ILE A 17 2.05 -3.02 -19.90
N ASN A 18 2.01 -4.17 -19.21
CA ASN A 18 0.76 -4.84 -18.87
C ASN A 18 0.12 -4.31 -17.58
N ARG A 19 0.91 -4.09 -16.52
CA ARG A 19 0.40 -3.66 -15.20
C ARG A 19 0.08 -2.17 -15.10
N LEU A 20 0.73 -1.32 -15.89
CA LEU A 20 0.49 0.13 -15.93
C LEU A 20 -0.14 0.59 -17.24
N SER A 21 -0.82 -0.32 -17.93
CA SER A 21 -1.84 0.12 -18.88
C SER A 21 -2.82 1.01 -18.13
N PRO A 22 -3.27 2.15 -18.70
CA PRO A 22 -4.21 3.03 -17.99
C PRO A 22 -5.49 2.33 -17.53
N GLY A 23 -5.91 1.27 -18.23
CA GLY A 23 -6.99 0.40 -17.75
C GLY A 23 -6.63 -0.32 -16.45
N SER A 24 -5.45 -0.95 -16.38
CA SER A 24 -4.96 -1.64 -15.17
C SER A 24 -4.80 -0.69 -13.98
N VAL A 25 -4.35 0.55 -14.22
CA VAL A 25 -4.25 1.59 -13.18
C VAL A 25 -5.64 1.96 -12.67
N ILE A 26 -6.64 2.13 -13.54
CA ILE A 26 -8.03 2.37 -13.11
C ILE A 26 -8.54 1.22 -12.25
N VAL A 27 -8.37 -0.03 -12.70
CA VAL A 27 -8.81 -1.20 -11.92
C VAL A 27 -8.18 -1.22 -10.54
N TYR A 28 -6.89 -0.90 -10.44
CA TYR A 28 -6.19 -0.81 -9.17
C TYR A 28 -6.76 0.32 -8.28
N LEU A 29 -6.93 1.53 -8.82
CA LEU A 29 -7.48 2.68 -8.07
C LEU A 29 -8.94 2.44 -7.62
N VAL A 30 -9.76 1.77 -8.44
CA VAL A 30 -11.11 1.34 -8.06
C VAL A 30 -11.05 0.36 -6.89
N GLY A 31 -10.16 -0.65 -6.97
CA GLY A 31 -9.94 -1.59 -5.87
C GLY A 31 -9.50 -0.89 -4.58
N LEU A 32 -8.61 0.10 -4.69
CA LEU A 32 -8.19 0.92 -3.56
C LEU A 32 -9.37 1.68 -2.94
N CYS A 33 -10.16 2.37 -3.76
CA CYS A 33 -11.33 3.10 -3.31
C CYS A 33 -12.36 2.21 -2.63
N LEU A 34 -12.67 1.03 -3.20
CA LEU A 34 -13.66 0.11 -2.63
C LEU A 34 -13.21 -0.43 -1.27
N TYR A 35 -11.94 -0.79 -1.14
CA TYR A 35 -11.39 -1.26 0.14
C TYR A 35 -11.45 -0.17 1.21
N SER A 36 -10.94 1.03 0.92
CA SER A 36 -10.96 2.15 1.88
C SER A 36 -12.39 2.58 2.21
N PHE A 37 -13.31 2.53 1.24
CA PHE A 37 -14.74 2.77 1.49
C PHE A 37 -15.32 1.80 2.51
N VAL A 38 -15.00 0.50 2.41
CA VAL A 38 -15.44 -0.50 3.40
C VAL A 38 -14.84 -0.22 4.77
N ILE A 39 -13.52 -0.06 4.87
CA ILE A 39 -12.86 0.12 6.17
C ILE A 39 -13.29 1.42 6.87
N LEU A 40 -13.30 2.54 6.14
CA LEU A 40 -13.71 3.84 6.68
C LEU A 40 -15.23 3.90 6.90
N GLY A 41 -16.03 3.25 6.07
CA GLY A 41 -17.47 3.12 6.25
C GLY A 41 -17.81 2.38 7.53
N VAL A 42 -17.18 1.22 7.77
CA VAL A 42 -17.33 0.48 9.04
C VAL A 42 -16.81 1.31 10.21
N SER A 43 -15.68 2.00 10.06
CA SER A 43 -15.17 2.90 11.10
C SER A 43 -16.19 3.99 11.46
N THR A 44 -16.84 4.59 10.46
CA THR A 44 -17.91 5.58 10.66
C THR A 44 -19.09 4.96 11.43
N MET A 45 -19.52 3.75 11.06
CA MET A 45 -20.62 3.06 11.74
C MET A 45 -20.29 2.72 13.19
N VAL A 46 -19.06 2.30 13.47
CA VAL A 46 -18.59 2.02 14.84
C VAL A 46 -18.62 3.29 15.68
N LEU A 47 -18.12 4.41 15.14
CA LEU A 47 -18.16 5.70 15.82
C LEU A 47 -19.58 6.19 16.09
N TRP A 48 -20.47 6.06 15.09
CA TRP A 48 -21.87 6.43 15.25
C TRP A 48 -22.59 5.54 16.28
N GLY A 49 -22.35 4.23 16.25
CA GLY A 49 -22.89 3.29 17.24
C GLY A 49 -22.41 3.55 18.67
N LYS A 50 -21.23 4.16 18.83
CA LYS A 50 -20.66 4.57 20.13
C LYS A 50 -21.01 6.02 20.50
N GLN A 51 -21.78 6.74 19.68
CA GLN A 51 -22.08 8.15 19.88
C GLN A 51 -22.84 8.39 21.20
N GLY A 52 -22.28 9.26 22.05
CA GLY A 52 -22.78 9.54 23.41
C GLY A 52 -22.23 8.63 24.52
N ARG A 53 -21.43 7.61 24.18
CA ARG A 53 -20.69 6.78 25.15
C ARG A 53 -19.18 7.05 25.05
N VAL A 54 -18.64 7.07 23.84
CA VAL A 54 -17.20 7.25 23.61
C VAL A 54 -16.92 8.61 22.99
N THR A 55 -16.11 9.42 23.67
CA THR A 55 -15.54 10.65 23.10
C THR A 55 -14.15 10.32 22.58
N LEU A 56 -13.96 10.38 21.26
CA LEU A 56 -12.62 10.28 20.67
C LEU A 56 -11.76 11.45 21.19
N GLY A 57 -10.53 11.16 21.60
CA GLY A 57 -9.54 12.20 21.85
C GLY A 57 -9.30 13.06 20.61
N GLU A 58 -8.89 14.31 20.80
CA GLU A 58 -8.67 15.28 19.72
C GLU A 58 -7.71 14.76 18.63
N THR A 59 -6.68 14.03 19.05
CA THR A 59 -5.68 13.41 18.15
C THR A 59 -6.29 12.33 17.26
N LEU A 60 -7.13 11.45 17.80
CA LEU A 60 -7.76 10.38 17.04
C LEU A 60 -8.82 10.92 16.07
N ASN A 61 -9.56 11.94 16.49
CA ASN A 61 -10.46 12.68 15.59
C ASN A 61 -9.67 13.29 14.43
N ALA A 62 -8.54 13.94 14.70
CA ALA A 62 -7.70 14.50 13.64
C ALA A 62 -7.18 13.43 12.67
N VAL A 63 -6.76 12.26 13.17
CA VAL A 63 -6.35 11.11 12.34
C VAL A 63 -7.51 10.63 11.46
N TYR A 64 -8.69 10.44 12.05
CA TYR A 64 -9.88 9.98 11.33
C TYR A 64 -10.29 10.95 10.21
N PHE A 65 -10.40 12.24 10.51
CA PHE A 65 -10.71 13.25 9.50
C PHE A 65 -9.63 13.34 8.42
N SER A 66 -8.36 13.17 8.79
CA SER A 66 -7.27 13.11 7.82
C SER A 66 -7.42 11.93 6.86
N LEU A 67 -7.76 10.73 7.38
CA LEU A 67 -8.03 9.55 6.55
C LEU A 67 -9.23 9.77 5.62
N LEU A 68 -10.32 10.36 6.11
CA LEU A 68 -11.49 10.70 5.28
C LEU A 68 -11.16 11.73 4.19
N ILE A 69 -10.43 12.80 4.52
CA ILE A 69 -10.01 13.82 3.55
C ILE A 69 -9.12 13.19 2.50
N ILE A 70 -8.14 12.39 2.92
CA ILE A 70 -7.29 11.63 2.01
C ILE A 70 -8.21 10.84 1.09
N PHE A 71 -9.05 9.94 1.61
CA PHE A 71 -9.98 9.09 0.83
C PHE A 71 -10.81 9.88 -0.18
N LEU A 72 -11.37 11.02 0.22
CA LEU A 72 -12.13 11.90 -0.67
C LEU A 72 -11.28 12.42 -1.83
N ILE A 73 -10.02 12.79 -1.60
CA ILE A 73 -9.09 13.22 -2.66
C ILE A 73 -8.88 12.09 -3.68
N LEU A 74 -8.75 10.83 -3.25
CA LEU A 74 -8.64 9.69 -4.18
C LEU A 74 -9.95 9.48 -4.93
N ALA A 75 -11.08 9.51 -4.25
CA ALA A 75 -12.38 9.32 -4.87
C ALA A 75 -12.63 10.37 -5.97
N VAL A 76 -12.30 11.64 -5.69
CA VAL A 76 -12.36 12.72 -6.68
C VAL A 76 -11.39 12.46 -7.83
N TYR A 77 -10.14 12.11 -7.54
CA TYR A 77 -9.14 11.82 -8.59
C TYR A 77 -9.58 10.65 -9.50
N LEU A 78 -10.07 9.57 -8.90
CA LEU A 78 -10.60 8.40 -9.61
C LEU A 78 -11.79 8.80 -10.48
N SER A 79 -12.72 9.59 -9.94
CA SER A 79 -13.91 10.06 -10.69
C SER A 79 -13.50 10.85 -11.93
N VAL A 80 -12.52 11.75 -11.82
CA VAL A 80 -11.98 12.49 -12.97
C VAL A 80 -11.33 11.55 -13.99
N CYS A 81 -10.60 10.53 -13.53
CA CYS A 81 -9.96 9.55 -14.41
C CYS A 81 -10.99 8.67 -15.16
N LEU A 82 -12.11 8.33 -14.52
CA LEU A 82 -13.20 7.56 -15.13
C LEU A 82 -13.98 8.38 -16.17
N ILE A 83 -14.19 9.67 -15.91
CA ILE A 83 -14.87 10.58 -16.86
C ILE A 83 -13.99 10.87 -18.08
N SER A 84 -12.67 10.99 -17.88
CA SER A 84 -11.73 11.34 -18.94
C SER A 84 -10.53 10.40 -18.95
N GLU A 85 -10.60 9.34 -19.77
CA GLU A 85 -9.44 8.47 -19.98
C GLU A 85 -8.21 9.30 -20.39
N LYS A 86 -8.40 10.29 -21.28
CA LYS A 86 -7.32 11.19 -21.73
C LYS A 86 -6.59 11.89 -20.57
N PHE A 87 -7.32 12.24 -19.50
CA PHE A 87 -6.71 12.83 -18.31
C PHE A 87 -5.77 11.85 -17.59
N LEU A 88 -6.14 10.57 -17.49
CA LEU A 88 -5.27 9.55 -16.92
C LEU A 88 -4.00 9.35 -17.74
N PHE A 89 -4.12 9.35 -19.08
CA PHE A 89 -2.95 9.27 -19.96
C PHE A 89 -2.01 10.47 -19.79
N LYS A 90 -2.56 11.68 -19.58
CA LYS A 90 -1.76 12.88 -19.30
C LYS A 90 -1.14 12.87 -17.90
N SER A 91 -1.82 12.28 -16.91
CA SER A 91 -1.44 12.29 -15.50
C SER A 91 -0.74 11.00 -15.03
N GLN A 92 -0.24 10.15 -15.92
CA GLN A 92 0.33 8.83 -15.56
C GLN A 92 1.42 8.88 -14.47
N LYS A 93 2.27 9.92 -14.44
CA LYS A 93 3.29 10.10 -13.39
C LYS A 93 2.63 10.32 -12.03
N PHE A 94 1.64 11.21 -11.99
CA PHE A 94 0.87 11.48 -10.78
C PHE A 94 0.09 10.23 -10.35
N ALA A 95 -0.57 9.54 -11.27
CA ALA A 95 -1.28 8.29 -11.00
C ALA A 95 -0.40 7.25 -10.31
N THR A 96 0.85 7.07 -10.77
CA THR A 96 1.79 6.14 -10.12
C THR A 96 2.22 6.55 -8.73
N VAL A 97 2.38 7.86 -8.48
CA VAL A 97 2.69 8.37 -7.14
C VAL A 97 1.49 8.18 -6.22
N VAL A 98 0.28 8.49 -6.71
CA VAL A 98 -0.98 8.24 -5.98
C VAL A 98 -1.08 6.77 -5.60
N MET A 99 -0.84 5.83 -6.52
CA MET A 99 -0.86 4.40 -6.20
C MET A 99 0.10 4.04 -5.06
N VAL A 100 1.34 4.55 -5.06
CA VAL A 100 2.31 4.29 -3.99
C VAL A 100 1.80 4.81 -2.65
N VAL A 101 1.43 6.10 -2.61
CA VAL A 101 0.97 6.76 -1.38
C VAL A 101 -0.26 6.06 -0.83
N TYR A 102 -1.23 5.74 -1.69
CA TYR A 102 -2.46 5.11 -1.26
C TYR A 102 -2.33 3.66 -0.83
N THR A 103 -1.40 2.92 -1.43
CA THR A 103 -1.10 1.56 -0.97
C THR A 103 -0.57 1.60 0.47
N LEU A 104 0.24 2.61 0.82
CA LEU A 104 0.69 2.81 2.19
C LEU A 104 -0.46 3.21 3.14
N VAL A 105 -1.30 4.16 2.73
CA VAL A 105 -2.45 4.60 3.54
C VAL A 105 -3.40 3.42 3.81
N MET A 106 -3.79 2.69 2.75
CA MET A 106 -4.62 1.48 2.85
C MET A 106 -4.04 0.44 3.80
N SER A 107 -2.71 0.28 3.83
CA SER A 107 -2.08 -0.70 4.70
C SER A 107 -2.26 -0.37 6.19
N ILE A 108 -2.51 0.89 6.52
CA ILE A 108 -2.62 1.40 7.90
C ILE A 108 -4.09 1.56 8.33
N GLU A 109 -5.01 1.90 7.40
CA GLU A 109 -6.44 2.11 7.69
C GLU A 109 -7.09 1.02 8.57
N PRO A 110 -6.85 -0.29 8.36
CA PRO A 110 -7.45 -1.31 9.20
C PRO A 110 -7.02 -1.27 10.66
N PHE A 111 -5.80 -0.80 10.96
CA PHE A 111 -5.36 -0.65 12.35
C PHE A 111 -6.12 0.46 13.06
N PHE A 112 -6.53 1.51 12.34
CA PHE A 112 -7.44 2.51 12.90
C PHE A 112 -8.80 1.90 13.23
N LEU A 113 -9.36 1.08 12.33
CA LEU A 113 -10.62 0.38 12.60
C LEU A 113 -10.50 -0.58 13.80
N LEU A 114 -9.45 -1.38 13.87
CA LEU A 114 -9.19 -2.28 15.00
C LEU A 114 -9.05 -1.52 16.31
N TYR A 115 -8.33 -0.39 16.28
CA TYR A 115 -8.19 0.50 17.43
C TYR A 115 -9.58 0.94 17.95
N LEU A 116 -10.48 1.35 17.06
CA LEU A 116 -11.84 1.75 17.44
C LEU A 116 -12.64 0.63 18.11
N PHE A 117 -12.45 -0.62 17.69
CA PHE A 117 -13.11 -1.76 18.33
C PHE A 117 -12.63 -1.99 19.75
N THR A 118 -11.36 -1.70 20.03
CA THR A 118 -10.74 -1.89 21.34
C THR A 118 -11.03 -0.77 22.36
N LEU A 119 -11.68 0.32 21.93
CA LEU A 119 -12.08 1.40 22.83
C LEU A 119 -13.24 0.97 23.72
N ASP A 120 -13.06 1.09 25.03
CA ASP A 120 -14.10 0.88 26.02
C ASP A 120 -15.16 1.99 26.00
N GLY A 121 -16.25 1.79 26.74
CA GLY A 121 -17.36 2.72 26.86
C GLY A 121 -17.02 4.12 27.37
N ASN A 122 -15.81 4.34 27.91
CA ASN A 122 -15.29 5.66 28.32
C ASN A 122 -14.27 6.24 27.32
N GLY A 123 -14.01 5.57 26.20
CA GLY A 123 -12.97 5.96 25.23
C GLY A 123 -11.54 5.70 25.68
N ASN A 124 -11.36 4.97 26.78
CA ASN A 124 -10.07 4.46 27.20
C ASN A 124 -9.77 3.14 26.48
N GLN A 125 -8.49 2.85 26.32
CA GLN A 125 -8.00 1.61 25.75
C GLN A 125 -7.18 0.89 26.82
N ASP A 126 -7.11 -0.44 26.74
CA ASP A 126 -6.07 -1.18 27.43
C ASP A 126 -4.68 -0.74 26.91
N ASP A 127 -3.83 -0.27 27.83
CA ASP A 127 -2.47 0.19 27.54
C ASP A 127 -1.65 -0.88 26.77
N GLY A 128 -1.93 -2.17 27.00
CA GLY A 128 -1.28 -3.27 26.30
C GLY A 128 -1.60 -3.31 24.80
N ILE A 129 -2.86 -3.06 24.42
CA ILE A 129 -3.30 -3.05 23.02
C ILE A 129 -2.77 -1.80 22.30
N GLY A 130 -2.82 -0.64 22.97
CA GLY A 130 -2.26 0.61 22.43
C GLY A 130 -0.78 0.47 22.10
N LEU A 131 0.00 -0.09 23.04
CA LEU A 131 1.42 -0.38 22.83
C LEU A 131 1.65 -1.38 21.68
N TRP A 132 0.81 -2.41 21.57
CA TRP A 132 0.89 -3.39 20.47
C TRP A 132 0.76 -2.71 19.10
N PHE A 133 -0.23 -1.82 18.91
CA PHE A 133 -0.38 -1.08 17.65
C PHE A 133 0.85 -0.24 17.30
N ILE A 134 1.41 0.47 18.29
CA ILE A 134 2.61 1.29 18.10
C ILE A 134 3.78 0.42 17.63
N VAL A 135 4.00 -0.72 18.28
CA VAL A 135 5.08 -1.64 17.92
C VAL A 135 4.86 -2.25 16.54
N VAL A 136 3.62 -2.63 16.17
CA VAL A 136 3.30 -3.12 14.82
C VAL A 136 3.70 -2.10 13.76
N LEU A 137 3.36 -0.82 13.96
CA LEU A 137 3.71 0.26 13.03
C LEU A 137 5.22 0.47 12.95
N ILE A 138 5.94 0.44 14.07
CA ILE A 138 7.41 0.56 14.10
C ILE A 138 8.06 -0.61 13.34
N VAL A 139 7.65 -1.84 13.63
CA VAL A 139 8.12 -3.04 12.92
C VAL A 139 7.83 -2.94 11.43
N GLY A 140 6.62 -2.50 11.05
CA GLY A 140 6.24 -2.27 9.67
C GLY A 140 7.14 -1.26 8.96
N CYS A 141 7.44 -0.13 9.60
CA CYS A 141 8.36 0.88 9.09
C CYS A 141 9.78 0.33 8.90
N ILE A 142 10.29 -0.45 9.86
CA ILE A 142 11.61 -1.09 9.75
C ILE A 142 11.62 -2.08 8.58
N GLN A 143 10.59 -2.91 8.45
CA GLN A 143 10.45 -3.87 7.34
C GLN A 143 10.37 -3.15 5.99
N PHE A 144 9.59 -2.07 5.89
CA PHE A 144 9.50 -1.24 4.69
C PHE A 144 10.87 -0.73 4.25
N VAL A 145 11.66 -0.16 5.15
CA VAL A 145 13.02 0.31 4.85
C VAL A 145 13.94 -0.84 4.44
N MET A 146 13.87 -1.97 5.13
CA MET A 146 14.66 -3.16 4.83
C MET A 146 14.38 -3.72 3.43
N TYR A 147 13.11 -3.83 3.04
CA TYR A 147 12.73 -4.28 1.71
C TYR A 147 13.11 -3.25 0.64
N PHE A 148 12.97 -1.95 0.92
CA PHE A 148 13.41 -0.91 0.00
C PHE A 148 14.93 -0.99 -0.28
N ILE A 149 15.74 -1.19 0.76
CA ILE A 149 17.19 -1.38 0.62
C ILE A 149 17.50 -2.64 -0.20
N LEU A 150 16.80 -3.75 0.06
CA LEU A 150 16.95 -5.00 -0.69
C LEU A 150 16.66 -4.79 -2.17
N VAL A 151 15.50 -4.23 -2.50
CA VAL A 151 15.07 -3.97 -3.87
C VAL A 151 16.06 -3.05 -4.58
N ARG A 152 16.50 -1.98 -3.91
CA ARG A 152 17.53 -1.07 -4.43
C ARG A 152 18.85 -1.78 -4.72
N SER A 153 19.32 -2.61 -3.79
CA SER A 153 20.57 -3.36 -3.95
C SER A 153 20.44 -4.38 -5.09
N GLY A 154 19.32 -5.10 -5.16
CA GLY A 154 19.02 -6.03 -6.24
C GLY A 154 19.04 -5.35 -7.61
N ILE A 155 18.44 -4.17 -7.74
CA ILE A 155 18.44 -3.42 -9.00
C ILE A 155 19.87 -3.00 -9.38
N LYS A 156 20.65 -2.48 -8.43
CA LYS A 156 22.07 -2.14 -8.68
C LYS A 156 22.89 -3.34 -9.15
N ASN A 157 22.60 -4.52 -8.61
CA ASN A 157 23.27 -5.77 -8.97
C ASN A 157 22.74 -6.39 -10.28
N GLY A 158 21.81 -5.73 -10.98
CA GLY A 158 21.32 -6.14 -12.29
C GLY A 158 20.17 -7.16 -12.27
N SER A 159 19.49 -7.37 -11.14
CA SER A 159 18.36 -8.32 -11.04
C SER A 159 17.21 -8.05 -12.01
N MET A 160 17.06 -6.79 -12.48
CA MET A 160 16.00 -6.34 -13.39
C MET A 160 16.50 -6.06 -14.82
N LYS A 161 17.77 -6.38 -15.14
CA LYS A 161 18.28 -6.41 -16.52
C LYS A 161 17.60 -7.54 -17.30
N GLU A 162 17.77 -7.56 -18.62
CA GLU A 162 17.19 -8.58 -19.50
C GLU A 162 17.49 -10.02 -19.03
N ALA A 163 18.76 -10.34 -18.78
CA ALA A 163 19.21 -11.63 -18.22
C ALA A 163 19.05 -11.74 -16.68
N GLY A 164 18.40 -10.78 -16.04
CA GLY A 164 18.13 -10.77 -14.61
C GLY A 164 17.14 -11.88 -14.21
N LYS A 165 16.98 -12.10 -12.91
CA LYS A 165 16.04 -13.11 -12.39
C LYS A 165 14.76 -12.51 -11.79
N GLY A 166 14.65 -11.17 -11.72
CA GLY A 166 13.51 -10.44 -11.16
C GLY A 166 13.78 -9.83 -9.76
N LEU A 167 12.90 -8.92 -9.33
CA LEU A 167 13.09 -8.03 -8.16
C LEU A 167 13.35 -8.79 -6.84
N PHE A 168 12.74 -9.97 -6.69
CA PHE A 168 12.78 -10.82 -5.50
C PHE A 168 13.39 -12.20 -5.79
N SER A 169 14.27 -12.31 -6.77
CA SER A 169 14.79 -13.61 -7.17
C SER A 169 16.05 -14.01 -6.40
N GLY A 170 15.95 -15.13 -5.67
CA GLY A 170 17.07 -16.01 -5.30
C GLY A 170 18.21 -15.45 -4.44
N SER A 171 18.19 -14.18 -4.03
CA SER A 171 19.24 -13.64 -3.17
C SER A 171 19.13 -14.26 -1.77
N SER A 172 20.25 -14.71 -1.21
CA SER A 172 20.34 -15.19 0.18
C SER A 172 19.76 -14.15 1.15
N ASN A 173 19.96 -12.87 0.86
CA ASN A 173 19.42 -11.74 1.60
C ASN A 173 17.89 -11.67 1.61
N LEU A 174 17.20 -12.14 0.56
CA LEU A 174 15.74 -12.18 0.55
C LEU A 174 15.22 -13.28 1.48
N LYS A 175 15.82 -14.48 1.45
CA LYS A 175 15.40 -15.60 2.32
C LYS A 175 15.47 -15.20 3.79
N TRP A 176 16.58 -14.57 4.19
CA TRP A 176 16.75 -14.04 5.54
C TRP A 176 15.70 -12.98 5.89
N ARG A 177 15.40 -12.04 4.99
CA ARG A 177 14.39 -11.00 5.27
C ARG A 177 12.97 -11.55 5.35
N VAL A 178 12.62 -12.52 4.51
CA VAL A 178 11.33 -13.23 4.62
C VAL A 178 11.24 -13.99 5.94
N ALA A 179 12.33 -14.65 6.37
CA ALA A 179 12.37 -15.32 7.67
C ALA A 179 12.20 -14.33 8.84
N ILE A 180 12.93 -13.20 8.83
CA ILE A 180 12.77 -12.14 9.84
C ILE A 180 11.33 -11.61 9.84
N ASN A 181 10.74 -11.37 8.67
CA ASN A 181 9.36 -10.92 8.57
C ASN A 181 8.38 -11.95 9.15
N GLY A 182 8.57 -13.24 8.86
CA GLY A 182 7.79 -14.33 9.45
C GLY A 182 7.93 -14.43 10.97
N ILE A 183 9.14 -14.27 11.50
CA ILE A 183 9.39 -14.24 12.96
C ILE A 183 8.69 -13.04 13.60
N CYS A 184 8.81 -11.84 13.01
CA CYS A 184 8.11 -10.65 13.49
C CYS A 184 6.59 -10.86 13.49
N PHE A 185 6.04 -11.41 12.40
CA PHE A 185 4.61 -11.70 12.27
C PHE A 185 4.13 -12.65 13.37
N ILE A 186 4.82 -13.79 13.56
CA ILE A 186 4.47 -14.77 14.60
C ILE A 186 4.63 -14.16 16.00
N GLY A 187 5.71 -13.41 16.25
CA GLY A 187 5.95 -12.76 17.53
C GLY A 187 4.86 -11.75 17.91
N LEU A 188 4.39 -10.95 16.95
CA LEU A 188 3.29 -10.00 17.16
C LEU A 188 1.96 -10.71 17.45
N ILE A 189 1.69 -11.85 16.80
CA ILE A 189 0.50 -12.67 17.07
C ILE A 189 0.56 -13.30 18.46
N ILE A 190 1.71 -13.88 18.83
CA ILE A 190 1.90 -14.47 20.15
C ILE A 190 1.73 -13.41 21.24
N TRP A 191 2.29 -12.22 21.05
CA TRP A 191 2.10 -11.14 22.01
C TRP A 191 0.64 -10.71 22.10
N LEU A 192 -0.08 -10.64 20.98
CA LEU A 192 -1.51 -10.33 20.97
C LEU A 192 -2.31 -11.37 21.74
N LEU A 193 -2.00 -12.67 21.62
CA LEU A 193 -2.63 -13.75 22.39
C LEU A 193 -2.50 -13.57 23.91
N PHE A 194 -1.38 -12.99 24.37
CA PHE A 194 -1.16 -12.71 25.78
C PHE A 194 -1.88 -11.45 26.27
N ILE A 195 -2.17 -10.49 25.37
CA ILE A 195 -2.90 -9.27 25.71
C ILE A 195 -4.41 -9.52 25.67
N ASP A 196 -4.93 -9.94 24.50
CA ASP A 196 -6.35 -10.16 24.28
C ASP A 196 -6.57 -11.15 23.12
N GLY A 197 -6.93 -12.39 23.46
CA GLY A 197 -7.23 -13.43 22.49
C GLY A 197 -8.56 -13.23 21.74
N SER A 198 -9.45 -12.34 22.19
CA SER A 198 -10.79 -12.17 21.62
C SER A 198 -10.78 -11.44 20.27
N ILE A 199 -9.79 -10.57 20.05
CA ILE A 199 -9.66 -9.75 18.83
C ILE A 199 -8.72 -10.35 17.78
N ILE A 200 -8.21 -11.57 18.03
CA ILE A 200 -7.12 -12.14 17.25
C ILE A 200 -7.44 -12.35 15.77
N GLU A 201 -8.64 -12.82 15.44
CA GLU A 201 -9.00 -13.18 14.07
C GLU A 201 -8.90 -11.97 13.13
N GLY A 202 -9.48 -10.84 13.53
CA GLY A 202 -9.41 -9.60 12.78
C GLY A 202 -7.98 -9.05 12.70
N CYS A 203 -7.27 -9.04 13.83
CA CYS A 203 -5.89 -8.55 13.89
C CYS A 203 -4.93 -9.37 13.02
N VAL A 204 -5.06 -10.69 12.96
CA VAL A 204 -4.20 -11.57 12.14
C VAL A 204 -4.39 -11.27 10.64
N ILE A 205 -5.63 -11.13 10.18
CA ILE A 205 -5.93 -10.83 8.78
C ILE A 205 -5.32 -9.49 8.37
N TYR A 206 -5.54 -8.45 9.17
CA TYR A 206 -5.03 -7.11 8.84
C TYR A 206 -3.52 -7.01 8.99
N LEU A 207 -2.93 -7.69 9.97
CA LEU A 207 -1.48 -7.80 10.10
C LEU A 207 -0.86 -8.50 8.89
N PHE A 208 -1.48 -9.58 8.41
CA PHE A 208 -1.03 -10.27 7.21
C PHE A 208 -1.07 -9.36 5.98
N LEU A 209 -2.20 -8.67 5.77
CA LEU A 209 -2.35 -7.71 4.67
C LEU A 209 -1.31 -6.57 4.76
N PHE A 210 -1.06 -6.06 5.97
CA PHE A 210 -0.06 -5.02 6.20
C PHE A 210 1.33 -5.44 5.72
N PHE A 211 1.80 -6.62 6.13
CA PHE A 211 3.12 -7.12 5.68
C PHE A 211 3.15 -7.41 4.18
N VAL A 212 2.06 -7.92 3.59
CA VAL A 212 1.95 -8.10 2.14
C VAL A 212 2.07 -6.76 1.41
N PHE A 213 1.35 -5.73 1.87
CA PHE A 213 1.41 -4.40 1.25
C PHE A 213 2.78 -3.75 1.39
N ILE A 214 3.47 -3.92 2.52
CA ILE A 214 4.85 -3.46 2.72
C ILE A 214 5.81 -4.04 1.67
N VAL A 215 5.63 -5.31 1.30
CA VAL A 215 6.44 -5.95 0.26
C VAL A 215 6.00 -5.49 -1.14
N ALA A 216 4.68 -5.48 -1.41
CA ALA A 216 4.12 -5.15 -2.71
C ALA A 216 4.42 -3.70 -3.14
N VAL A 217 4.33 -2.74 -2.21
CA VAL A 217 4.54 -1.32 -2.50
C VAL A 217 5.95 -1.01 -3.02
N GLN A 218 6.94 -1.86 -2.73
CA GLN A 218 8.30 -1.67 -3.22
C GLN A 218 8.39 -1.71 -4.75
N GLU A 219 7.62 -2.59 -5.39
CA GLU A 219 7.54 -2.62 -6.85
C GLU A 219 6.95 -1.31 -7.37
N PHE A 220 5.87 -0.83 -6.76
CA PHE A 220 5.23 0.44 -7.13
C PHE A 220 6.14 1.65 -6.95
N ILE A 221 6.96 1.67 -5.89
CA ILE A 221 7.95 2.74 -5.67
C ILE A 221 8.97 2.78 -6.81
N VAL A 222 9.54 1.62 -7.18
CA VAL A 222 10.50 1.55 -8.29
C VAL A 222 9.84 1.98 -9.60
N LEU A 223 8.61 1.54 -9.85
CA LEU A 223 7.83 1.94 -11.03
C LEU A 223 7.59 3.45 -11.08
N ALA A 224 7.21 4.07 -9.97
CA ALA A 224 7.03 5.52 -9.88
C ALA A 224 8.34 6.27 -10.18
N ILE A 225 9.47 5.80 -9.65
CA ILE A 225 10.81 6.35 -9.95
C ILE A 225 11.10 6.24 -11.45
N CYS A 226 10.91 5.06 -12.04
CA CYS A 226 11.15 4.83 -13.48
C CYS A 226 10.28 5.73 -14.35
N ARG A 227 8.98 5.86 -14.05
CA ARG A 227 8.06 6.67 -14.85
C ARG A 227 8.28 8.18 -14.69
N CYS A 228 8.75 8.64 -13.53
CA CYS A 228 9.16 10.02 -13.35
C CYS A 228 10.44 10.35 -14.15
N ARG A 229 11.35 9.39 -14.29
CA ARG A 229 12.68 9.59 -14.87
C ARG A 229 12.79 9.30 -16.37
N PHE A 230 12.15 8.23 -16.86
CA PHE A 230 12.31 7.74 -18.22
C PHE A 230 11.00 7.87 -18.99
N GLN A 231 11.03 8.57 -20.13
CA GLN A 231 9.84 8.75 -20.98
C GLN A 231 9.33 7.43 -21.57
N ALA A 232 10.21 6.45 -21.79
CA ALA A 232 9.87 5.14 -22.32
C ALA A 232 8.94 4.29 -21.43
N PHE A 233 8.69 4.74 -20.18
CA PHE A 233 7.72 4.12 -19.26
C PHE A 233 6.34 4.80 -19.30
N ALA A 234 6.20 5.89 -20.04
CA ALA A 234 4.91 6.52 -20.33
C ALA A 234 4.31 5.90 -21.60
N VAL A 235 3.00 5.64 -21.58
CA VAL A 235 2.27 5.11 -22.75
C VAL A 235 1.37 6.21 -23.26
N THR A 236 1.41 6.54 -24.55
CA THR A 236 0.51 7.56 -25.10
C THR A 236 -0.90 7.01 -25.31
N TYR A 237 -1.90 7.90 -25.35
CA TYR A 237 -3.28 7.51 -25.63
C TYR A 237 -3.39 6.80 -26.98
N GLU A 238 -2.81 7.38 -28.02
CA GLU A 238 -2.85 6.87 -29.40
C GLU A 238 -2.22 5.48 -29.55
N GLU A 239 -1.07 5.25 -28.91
CA GLU A 239 -0.44 3.93 -28.86
C GLU A 239 -1.38 2.91 -28.21
N ALA A 240 -1.97 3.24 -27.07
CA ALA A 240 -2.89 2.35 -26.37
C ALA A 240 -4.16 2.05 -27.18
N THR A 241 -4.74 3.03 -27.88
CA THR A 241 -5.91 2.82 -28.75
C THR A 241 -5.57 1.92 -29.93
N LYS A 242 -4.38 2.10 -30.54
CA LYS A 242 -3.90 1.25 -31.64
C LYS A 242 -3.68 -0.19 -31.20
N TYR A 243 -3.17 -0.42 -29.99
CA TYR A 243 -3.05 -1.76 -29.39
C TYR A 243 -4.43 -2.39 -29.10
N ARG A 244 -5.40 -1.63 -28.58
CA ARG A 244 -6.76 -2.13 -28.33
C ARG A 244 -7.47 -2.52 -29.64
N MET A 245 -7.28 -1.76 -30.72
CA MET A 245 -7.86 -2.09 -32.03
C MET A 245 -7.22 -3.31 -32.70
N LYS A 246 -5.93 -3.59 -32.45
CA LYS A 246 -5.26 -4.80 -32.97
C LYS A 246 -5.62 -6.09 -32.23
N ARG A 247 -6.19 -6.00 -31.02
CA ARG A 247 -6.61 -7.14 -30.19
C ARG A 247 -8.10 -7.46 -30.27
N LYS A 248 -8.87 -6.62 -30.96
CA LYS A 248 -10.25 -6.92 -31.37
C LYS A 248 -10.24 -7.60 -32.72
#